data_AF-A0A382S4V2-F1
#
_entry.id   AF-A0A382S4V2-F1
#
_cell.length_a   1.000
_cell.length_b   1.000
_cell.length_c   1.000
_cell.angle_alpha   90.00
_cell.angle_beta   90.00
_cell.angle_gamma   90.00
#
_symmetry.space_group_name_H-M   'P 1'
#
loop_
_entity.id
_entity.type
_entity.pdbx_description
1 polymer ?
#
loop_
_entity_poly.entity_id
_entity_poly.type
_entity_poly.pdbx_seq_one_letter_code
_entity_poly.pdbx_strand_id
1 'polypeptide(L)' 'MAKLKTIYDKLKPEFKNQLQVSARKYDSAKRLKYNLMSNTLWSDLTLSTISDISVFCNIEMYNLTAYDVMYGKSMLKE' A
#
# COMPACT_ATOMS: atom_id res chain seq x y z
N MET A 1 23.67 11.17 -0.56
CA MET A 1 23.20 9.79 -0.31
C MET A 1 21.84 9.61 -0.98
N ALA A 2 21.62 8.53 -1.73
CA ALA A 2 20.31 8.27 -2.34
C ALA A 2 19.29 7.90 -1.24
N LYS A 3 18.14 8.59 -1.21
CA LYS A 3 17.06 8.27 -0.27
C LYS A 3 16.43 6.94 -0.66
N LEU A 4 16.41 5.97 0.27
CA LEU A 4 15.69 4.71 0.09
C LEU A 4 14.21 4.98 -0.15
N LYS A 5 13.65 4.43 -1.24
CA LYS A 5 12.22 4.56 -1.56
C LYS A 5 11.40 3.69 -0.63
N THR A 6 10.41 4.29 0.01
CA THR A 6 9.44 3.60 0.88
C THR A 6 8.41 2.84 0.03
N ILE A 7 7.62 1.98 0.65
CA ILE A 7 6.50 1.32 -0.03
C ILE A 7 5.51 2.37 -0.55
N TYR A 8 5.28 3.43 0.22
CA TYR A 8 4.42 4.55 -0.20
C TYR A 8 4.94 5.27 -1.47
N ASP A 9 6.25 5.32 -1.66
CA ASP A 9 6.87 5.88 -2.87
C ASP A 9 6.74 4.94 -4.07
N LYS A 10 6.85 3.63 -3.80
CA LYS A 10 6.74 2.56 -4.79
C LYS A 10 5.30 2.28 -5.23
N LEU A 11 4.28 2.66 -4.46
CA LEU A 11 2.87 2.50 -4.86
C LEU A 11 2.57 3.12 -6.24
N LYS A 12 1.79 2.41 -7.06
CA LYS A 12 1.25 2.95 -8.30
C LYS A 12 0.40 4.21 -8.04
N PRO A 13 0.39 5.20 -8.96
CA PRO A 13 -0.25 6.49 -8.71
C PRO A 13 -1.74 6.39 -8.38
N GLU A 14 -2.47 5.48 -9.03
CA GLU A 14 -3.90 5.23 -8.81
C GLU A 14 -4.19 4.84 -7.36
N PHE A 15 -3.45 3.89 -6.80
CA PHE A 15 -3.62 3.45 -5.41
C PHE A 15 -3.16 4.52 -4.43
N LYS A 16 -2.09 5.25 -4.76
CA LYS A 16 -1.60 6.36 -3.94
C LYS A 16 -2.65 7.48 -3.82
N ASN A 17 -3.33 7.81 -4.91
CA ASN A 17 -4.39 8.81 -4.93
C ASN A 17 -5.61 8.37 -4.11
N GLN A 18 -6.06 7.12 -4.29
CA GLN A 18 -7.16 6.56 -3.50
C GLN A 18 -6.84 6.54 -2.00
N LEU A 19 -5.62 6.11 -1.63
CA LEU A 19 -5.18 6.15 -0.25
C LEU A 19 -5.15 7.57 0.33
N GLN A 20 -4.77 8.58 -0.46
CA GLN A 20 -4.83 9.98 -0.01
C GLN A 20 -6.26 10.46 0.23
N VAL A 21 -7.20 10.10 -0.65
CA VAL A 21 -8.63 10.40 -0.46
C VAL A 21 -9.15 9.73 0.81
N SER A 22 -8.87 8.44 0.99
CA SER A 22 -9.22 7.68 2.19
C SER A 22 -8.61 8.28 3.46
N ALA A 23 -7.34 8.70 3.41
CA ALA A 23 -6.64 9.31 4.54
C ALA A 23 -7.19 10.70 4.92
N ARG A 24 -7.95 11.38 4.05
CA ARG A 24 -8.67 12.60 4.44
C ARG A 24 -9.94 12.29 5.23
N LYS A 25 -10.53 11.11 5.02
CA LYS A 25 -11.80 10.68 5.63
C LYS A 25 -11.62 9.84 6.89
N TYR A 26 -10.60 9.00 6.93
CA TYR A 26 -10.43 7.98 7.96
C TYR A 26 -9.03 8.03 8.58
N ASP A 27 -8.96 8.08 9.91
CA ASP A 27 -7.68 8.07 10.63
C ASP A 27 -6.95 6.72 10.51
N SER A 28 -7.68 5.61 10.34
CA SER A 28 -7.10 4.31 9.98
C SER A 28 -6.32 4.37 8.66
N ALA A 29 -6.87 5.04 7.64
CA ALA A 29 -6.17 5.24 6.37
C ALA A 29 -4.95 6.17 6.52
N LYS A 30 -4.99 7.17 7.42
CA LYS A 30 -3.78 7.96 7.76
C LYS A 30 -2.70 7.08 8.39
N ARG A 31 -3.07 6.21 9.34
CA ARG A 31 -2.13 5.26 9.97
C ARG A 31 -1.52 4.31 8.94
N LEU A 32 -2.33 3.78 8.02
CA LEU A 32 -1.83 2.97 6.91
C LEU A 32 -0.81 3.76 6.07
N LYS A 33 -1.14 5.00 5.68
CA LYS A 33 -0.21 5.85 4.92
C LYS A 33 1.13 6.02 5.63
N TYR A 34 1.14 6.30 6.93
CA TYR A 34 2.39 6.44 7.70
C TYR A 34 3.15 5.11 7.82
N ASN A 35 2.44 3.99 7.99
CA ASN A 35 3.05 2.65 7.99
C ASN A 35 3.76 2.35 6.66
N LEU A 36 3.13 2.69 5.52
CA LEU A 36 3.75 2.51 4.20
C LEU A 36 4.91 3.50 3.94
N MET A 37 4.94 4.65 4.63
CA MET A 37 6.05 5.60 4.59
C MET A 37 7.21 5.20 5.50
N SER A 38 7.00 4.37 6.51
CA SER A 38 8.07 3.87 7.38
C SER A 38 8.72 2.59 6.88
N ASN A 39 8.02 1.81 6.04
CA ASN A 39 8.51 0.53 5.54
C ASN A 39 9.08 0.64 4.12
N THR A 40 10.13 -0.13 3.85
CA THR A 40 10.84 -0.16 2.55
C THR A 40 10.67 -1.47 1.79
N LEU A 41 10.42 -2.57 2.49
CA LEU A 41 10.27 -3.93 1.94
C LEU A 41 8.84 -4.42 2.12
N TRP A 42 8.26 -4.98 1.05
CA TRP A 42 6.90 -5.50 1.07
C TRP A 42 6.72 -6.66 2.04
N SER A 43 7.74 -7.51 2.17
CA SER A 43 7.78 -8.67 3.07
C SER A 43 7.61 -8.32 4.55
N ASP A 44 7.85 -7.07 4.93
CA ASP A 44 7.72 -6.61 6.32
C ASP A 44 6.27 -6.26 6.67
N LEU A 45 5.38 -6.18 5.67
CA LEU A 45 3.98 -5.90 5.88
C LEU A 45 3.24 -7.13 6.42
N THR A 46 2.43 -6.90 7.45
CA THR A 46 1.49 -7.92 7.93
C THR A 46 0.34 -8.13 6.94
N LEU A 47 -0.29 -9.30 7.00
CA LEU A 47 -1.47 -9.60 6.18
C LEU A 47 -2.62 -8.60 6.43
N SER A 48 -2.78 -8.12 7.67
CA SER A 48 -3.78 -7.09 7.98
C SER A 48 -3.44 -5.76 7.30
N THR A 49 -2.17 -5.36 7.25
CA THR A 49 -1.75 -4.18 6.48
C THR A 49 -2.07 -4.34 4.99
N ILE A 50 -1.84 -5.53 4.41
CA ILE A 50 -2.18 -5.81 3.00
C ILE A 50 -3.69 -5.75 2.77
N SER A 51 -4.48 -6.29 3.70
CA SER A 51 -5.94 -6.16 3.69
C SER A 51 -6.36 -4.70 3.73
N ASP A 52 -5.77 -3.88 4.60
CA ASP A 52 -6.05 -2.44 4.68
C ASP A 52 -5.69 -1.71 3.37
N ILE A 53 -4.60 -2.11 2.69
CA ILE A 53 -4.26 -1.58 1.37
C ILE A 53 -5.39 -1.87 0.39
N SER A 54 -5.91 -3.10 0.35
CA SER A 54 -7.02 -3.43 -0.57
C SER A 54 -8.26 -2.57 -0.32
N VAL A 55 -8.62 -2.35 0.95
CA VAL A 55 -9.78 -1.54 1.33
C VAL A 55 -9.56 -0.06 1.00
N PHE A 56 -8.46 0.55 1.46
CA PHE A 56 -8.27 2.00 1.36
C PHE A 56 -7.75 2.47 0.00
N CYS A 57 -7.18 1.56 -0.81
CA CYS A 57 -6.81 1.82 -2.20
C CYS A 57 -7.90 1.41 -3.19
N ASN A 58 -9.06 0.93 -2.71
CA ASN A 58 -10.19 0.48 -3.53
C ASN A 58 -9.80 -0.61 -4.53
N ILE A 59 -9.07 -1.62 -4.06
CA ILE A 59 -8.68 -2.80 -4.82
C ILE A 59 -9.68 -3.90 -4.53
N GLU A 60 -10.33 -4.39 -5.58
CA GLU A 60 -11.22 -5.53 -5.47
C GLU A 60 -10.42 -6.77 -5.09
N MET A 61 -10.73 -7.36 -3.93
CA MET A 61 -9.94 -8.43 -3.34
C MET A 61 -9.87 -9.68 -4.23
N TYR A 62 -10.88 -9.92 -5.07
CA TYR A 62 -10.89 -11.02 -6.03
C TYR A 62 -9.90 -10.84 -7.20
N ASN A 63 -9.39 -9.63 -7.42
CA ASN A 63 -8.34 -9.35 -8.40
C ASN A 63 -6.93 -9.59 -7.84
N LEU A 64 -6.81 -9.87 -6.53
CA LEU A 64 -5.51 -10.12 -5.90
C LEU A 64 -5.14 -11.60 -6.00
N THR A 65 -4.03 -11.88 -6.67
CA THR A 65 -3.43 -13.22 -6.66
C THR A 65 -2.60 -13.43 -5.39
N ALA A 66 -2.27 -14.69 -5.09
CA ALA A 66 -1.32 -15.00 -4.02
C ALA A 66 0.04 -14.30 -4.22
N TYR A 67 0.47 -14.12 -5.48
CA TYR A 67 1.69 -13.38 -5.82
C TYR A 67 1.57 -11.89 -5.49
N ASP A 68 0.40 -11.29 -5.67
CA ASP A 68 0.17 -9.89 -5.31
C ASP A 68 0.19 -9.69 -3.80
N VAL A 69 -0.35 -10.64 -3.04
CA VAL A 69 -0.28 -10.63 -1.57
C VAL A 69 1.16 -10.80 -1.11
N MET A 70 1.90 -11.77 -1.66
CA MET A 70 3.27 -12.06 -1.23
C MET A 70 4.29 -11.00 -1.65
N TYR A 71 4.14 -10.38 -2.82
CA TYR A 71 5.18 -9.53 -3.42
C TYR A 71 4.70 -8.14 -3.83
N GLY A 72 3.41 -7.83 -3.75
CA GLY A 72 2.87 -6.51 -4.10
C GLY A 72 2.89 -6.21 -5.60
N LYS A 73 3.00 -7.21 -6.47
CA LYS A 73 3.24 -7.05 -7.92
C LYS A 73 2.19 -6.15 -8.60
N SER A 74 0.91 -6.33 -8.31
CA SER A 74 -0.15 -5.47 -8.86
C SER A 74 -0.16 -4.05 -8.30
N MET A 75 0.40 -3.82 -7.11
CA MET A 75 0.28 -2.58 -6.33
C MET A 75 1.50 -1.66 -6.43
N LEU A 76 2.68 -2.22 -6.66
CA LEU A 76 3.94 -1.49 -6.74
C LEU A 76 4.31 -1.18 -8.20
N LYS A 77 5.04 -0.09 -8.38
CA LYS A 77 5.79 0.23 -9.61
C LYS A 77 7.03 -0.66 -9.63
N GLU A 78 7.38 -1.18 -10.81
CA GLU A 78 8.66 -1.87 -11.05
C GLU A 78 9.86 -1.01 -10.63
#